data_AF-A0A806LF24-F1
#
_entry.id   AF-A0A806LF24-F1
#
_cell.length_a   1.000
_cell.length_b   1.000
_cell.length_c   1.000
_cell.angle_alpha   90.00
_cell.angle_beta   90.00
_cell.angle_gamma   90.00
#
_symmetry.space_group_name_H-M   'P 1'
#
loop_
_entity.id
_entity.type
_entity.pdbx_description
1 polymer ?
#
loop_
_entity_poly.entity_id
_entity_poly.type
_entity_poly.pdbx_seq_one_letter_code
_entity_poly.pdbx_strand_id
1 'polypeptide(L)' 'MHHYITKYWENGKHYAESWIQINMFGRSYCFSKQHIVSGE' A
#
# COMPACT_ATOMS: atom_id res chain seq x y z
N MET A 1 1.04 2.43 14.67
CA MET A 1 0.39 2.62 13.36
C MET A 1 1.51 2.81 12.35
N HIS A 2 1.61 1.92 11.37
CA HIS A 2 2.67 1.97 10.36
C HIS A 2 2.03 2.28 9.01
N HIS A 3 2.58 3.26 8.31
CA HIS A 3 2.21 3.54 6.92
C HIS A 3 3.23 2.90 6.00
N TYR A 4 2.77 2.01 5.14
CA TYR A 4 3.59 1.34 4.14
C TYR A 4 3.24 1.88 2.76
N ILE A 5 4.26 2.15 1.96
CA ILE A 5 4.13 2.53 0.55
C ILE A 5 5.10 1.66 -0.23
N THR A 6 4.59 0.94 -1.22
CA THR A 6 5.36 0.10 -2.13
C THR A 6 5.15 0.61 -3.54
N LYS A 7 6.24 0.87 -4.25
CA LYS A 7 6.21 1.24 -5.67
C LYS A 7 6.85 0.12 -6.47
N TYR A 8 6.22 -0.27 -7.57
CA TYR A 8 6.74 -1.32 -8.44
C TYR A 8 6.35 -1.06 -9.89
N TRP A 9 7.09 -1.70 -10.79
CA TRP A 9 6.82 -1.66 -12.22
C TRP A 9 6.25 -3.00 -12.65
N GLU A 10 5.07 -2.98 -13.26
CA GLU A 10 4.46 -4.19 -13.80
C GLU A 10 3.94 -3.89 -15.22
N ASN A 11 4.30 -4.74 -16.18
CA ASN A 11 3.85 -4.63 -17.58
C ASN A 11 4.02 -3.22 -18.21
N GLY A 12 5.15 -2.56 -17.91
CA GLY A 12 5.46 -1.20 -18.40
C GLY A 12 4.70 -0.06 -17.73
N LYS A 13 3.82 -0.36 -16.76
CA LYS A 13 3.10 0.63 -15.95
C LYS A 13 3.77 0.73 -14.57
N HIS A 14 3.86 1.95 -14.07
CA HIS A 14 4.37 2.20 -12.72
C HIS A 14 3.20 2.22 -11.75
N TYR A 15 3.29 1.43 -10.69
CA TYR A 15 2.26 1.27 -9.68
C TYR A 15 2.78 1.78 -8.34
N ALA A 16 1.90 2.42 -7.58
CA ALA A 16 2.14 2.74 -6.19
C ALA A 16 0.97 2.20 -5.35
N GLU A 17 1.29 1.30 -4.44
CA GLU A 17 0.36 0.79 -3.43
C GLU A 17 0.73 1.37 -2.07
N SER A 18 -0.27 1.86 -1.34
CA SER A 18 -0.10 2.29 0.05
C SER A 18 -1.13 1.64 0.95
N TRP A 19 -0.74 1.33 2.18
CA TRP A 19 -1.66 0.82 3.20
C TRP A 19 -1.20 1.22 4.59
N ILE A 20 -2.16 1.34 5.50
CA ILE A 20 -1.92 1.65 6.91
C ILE A 20 -2.13 0.37 7.71
N GLN A 21 -1.08 -0.09 8.36
CA GLN A 21 -1.15 -1.19 9.31
C GLN A 21 -1.38 -0.65 10.72
N ILE A 22 -2.40 -1.19 11.38
CA ILE A 22 -2.68 -0.94 12.78
C ILE A 22 -2.65 -2.29 13.51
N ASN A 23 -1.73 -2.41 14.46
CA ASN A 23 -1.66 -3.56 15.34
C ASN A 23 -2.55 -3.27 16.55
N MET A 24 -3.63 -4.01 16.72
CA MET A 24 -4.55 -3.92 17.86
C MET A 24 -4.87 -5.31 18.38
N PHE A 25 -4.88 -5.49 19.70
CA PHE A 25 -5.20 -6.76 20.37
C PHE A 25 -4.35 -7.97 19.88
N GLY A 26 -3.07 -7.75 19.57
CA GLY A 26 -2.18 -8.79 19.07
C GLY A 26 -2.45 -9.22 17.62
N ARG A 27 -3.33 -8.51 16.90
CA ARG A 27 -3.65 -8.77 15.50
C ARG A 27 -3.23 -7.57 14.63
N SER A 28 -2.71 -7.87 13.45
CA SER A 28 -2.32 -6.86 12.46
C SER A 28 -3.48 -6.64 11.49
N TYR A 29 -4.02 -5.44 11.49
CA TYR A 29 -5.09 -5.03 10.58
C TYR A 29 -4.53 -4.06 9.54
N CYS A 30 -4.77 -4.36 8.26
CA CYS A 30 -4.37 -3.51 7.15
C CYS A 30 -5.59 -2.75 6.63
N PHE A 31 -5.54 -1.43 6.68
CA PHE A 31 -6.60 -0.51 6.25
C PHE A 31 -6.08 0.46 5.18
N SER A 32 -7.02 1.15 4.53
CA SER A 32 -6.72 2.21 3.55
C SER A 32 -5.77 1.75 2.43
N LYS A 33 -5.95 0.51 1.95
CA LYS A 33 -5.17 -0.01 0.83
C LYS A 33 -5.56 0.75 -0.44
N GLN A 34 -4.68 1.66 -0.88
CA GLN A 34 -4.84 2.38 -2.13
C GLN A 34 -3.88 1.82 -3.17
N HIS A 35 -4.35 1.67 -4.39
CA HIS A 35 -3.55 1.25 -5.54
C HIS A 35 -3.73 2.32 -6.61
N ILE A 36 -2.64 3.00 -6.97
CA ILE A 36 -2.64 4.00 -8.03
C ILE A 36 -1.66 3.59 -9.12
N VAL A 37 -2.05 3.80 -10.37
CA VAL A 37 -1.12 3.75 -11.50
C VAL A 37 -0.46 5.12 -11.56
N SER A 38 0.83 5.17 -11.26
CA SER A 38 1.66 6.36 -11.35
C SER A 38 2.12 6.52 -12.80
N GLY A 39 1.19 6.81 -13.70
CA GLY A 39 1.47 7.05 -15.11
C GLY A 39 0.35 7.85 -15.75
N GLU A 40 0.47 9.17 -15.68
CA GLU A 40 -0.09 10.12 -16.64
C GLU A 40 1.06 10.76 -17.40
#